data_AF-A0A1C5VN14-F1
#
_entry.id   AF-A0A1C5VN14-F1
#
_cell.length_a   1.000
_cell.length_b   1.000
_cell.length_c   1.000
_cell.angle_alpha   90.00
_cell.angle_beta   90.00
_cell.angle_gamma   90.00
#
_symmetry.space_group_name_H-M   'P 1'
#
loop_
_entity.id
_entity.type
_entity.pdbx_description
1 polymer ?
#
loop_
_entity_poly.entity_id
_entity_poly.type
_entity_poly.pdbx_seq_one_letter_code
_entity_poly.pdbx_strand_id
1 'polypeptide(L)'
;MENTSDFKLLDRKVVESVLRMPEQHLFFRAISSWVGYQTAQVEYEVGKRQRGESKWKMSSLISYGFRNIVAFTTVPLQFVTVGGVACLICSVILGIYSLIRYFQGQAVEGYTTLLMVLLVVGSGVMISLGIIGFYIGKIYEEVRRRPRYLISRMTASEKTQEEERF
;
A
#
# COMPACT_ATOMS: atom_id res chain seq x y z
N MET A 1 -8.42 -13.25 11.69
CA MET A 1 -8.89 -13.35 10.29
C MET A 1 -9.35 -14.78 10.09
N GLU A 2 -10.59 -15.09 10.48
CA GLU A 2 -11.10 -16.48 10.50
C GLU A 2 -11.60 -16.98 9.14
N ASN A 3 -11.74 -16.11 8.13
CA ASN A 3 -12.27 -16.49 6.81
C ASN A 3 -11.33 -16.08 5.66
N THR A 4 -10.07 -16.49 5.73
CA THR A 4 -9.11 -16.18 4.65
C THR A 4 -8.21 -17.37 4.38
N SER A 5 -8.73 -18.32 3.60
CA SER A 5 -7.96 -19.42 3.04
C SER A 5 -7.46 -19.06 1.64
N ASP A 6 -6.24 -19.50 1.31
CA ASP A 6 -5.73 -19.49 -0.07
C ASP A 6 -6.30 -20.65 -0.90
N PHE A 7 -7.03 -21.57 -0.26
CA PHE A 7 -7.69 -22.69 -0.93
C PHE A 7 -8.92 -22.19 -1.68
N LYS A 8 -8.85 -22.15 -3.01
CA LYS A 8 -9.90 -21.64 -3.89
C LYS A 8 -10.00 -22.52 -5.15
N LEU A 9 -11.22 -22.80 -5.58
CA LEU A 9 -11.50 -23.34 -6.91
C LEU A 9 -11.85 -22.17 -7.82
N LEU A 10 -11.11 -22.02 -8.92
CA LEU A 10 -11.28 -20.95 -9.89
C LEU A 10 -11.60 -21.54 -11.25
N ASP A 11 -12.66 -21.03 -11.89
CA ASP A 11 -12.97 -21.35 -13.27
C ASP A 11 -11.94 -20.72 -14.23
N ARG A 12 -11.77 -21.31 -15.42
CA ARG A 12 -10.77 -20.90 -16.41
C ARG A 12 -10.89 -19.42 -16.78
N LYS A 13 -12.12 -18.91 -16.97
CA LYS A 13 -12.37 -17.48 -17.24
C LYS A 13 -11.85 -16.55 -16.14
N VAL A 14 -11.92 -16.98 -14.88
CA VAL A 14 -11.41 -16.20 -13.74
C VAL A 14 -9.90 -16.18 -13.77
N VAL A 15 -9.27 -17.33 -13.99
CA VAL A 15 -7.81 -17.46 -14.10
C VAL A 15 -7.27 -16.60 -15.23
N GLU A 16 -7.86 -16.68 -16.42
CA GLU A 16 -7.44 -15.86 -17.57
C GLU A 16 -7.59 -14.36 -17.31
N SER A 17 -8.62 -13.94 -16.58
CA SER A 17 -8.80 -12.53 -16.18
C SER A 17 -7.69 -12.06 -15.24
N VAL A 18 -7.35 -12.87 -14.23
CA VAL A 18 -6.27 -12.57 -13.29
C VAL A 18 -4.91 -12.54 -14.00
N LEU A 19 -4.67 -13.44 -14.96
CA LEU A 19 -3.42 -13.51 -15.72
C LEU A 19 -3.19 -12.29 -16.64
N ARG A 20 -4.26 -11.60 -17.06
CA ARG A 20 -4.19 -10.38 -17.88
C ARG A 20 -3.92 -9.12 -17.07
N MET A 21 -3.95 -9.18 -15.74
CA MET A 21 -3.71 -8.01 -14.90
C MET A 21 -2.24 -7.60 -14.97
N PRO A 22 -1.94 -6.30 -15.22
CA PRO A 22 -0.57 -5.82 -15.35
C PRO A 22 0.20 -5.76 -14.03
N GLU A 23 -0.51 -5.90 -12.90
CA GLU A 23 -0.03 -5.69 -11.54
C GLU A 23 1.22 -6.53 -11.21
N GLN A 24 2.32 -5.87 -10.85
CA GLN A 24 3.56 -6.57 -10.48
C GLN A 24 3.45 -7.26 -9.11
N HIS A 25 2.86 -6.55 -8.14
CA HIS A 25 2.72 -6.99 -6.75
C HIS A 25 1.34 -7.60 -6.51
N LEU A 26 1.14 -8.83 -7.00
CA LEU A 26 -0.12 -9.55 -6.84
C LEU A 26 -0.36 -9.98 -5.40
N PHE A 27 -1.36 -9.37 -4.75
CA PHE A 27 -1.97 -9.93 -3.55
C PHE A 27 -3.16 -10.81 -3.97
N PHE A 28 -2.86 -12.09 -4.20
CA PHE A 28 -3.81 -13.06 -4.75
C PHE A 28 -5.17 -13.08 -4.02
N ARG A 29 -5.17 -12.92 -2.69
CA ARG A 29 -6.39 -12.91 -1.87
C ARG A 29 -7.33 -11.75 -2.22
N ALA A 30 -6.80 -10.53 -2.34
CA ALA A 30 -7.59 -9.37 -2.72
C ALA A 30 -8.01 -9.45 -4.18
N ILE A 31 -7.07 -9.80 -5.07
CA ILE A 31 -7.33 -9.84 -6.51
C ILE A 31 -8.41 -10.86 -6.85
N SER A 32 -8.33 -12.07 -6.29
CA SER A 32 -9.37 -13.09 -6.50
C SER A 32 -10.76 -12.68 -5.98
N SER A 33 -10.83 -11.78 -4.98
CA SER A 33 -12.11 -11.20 -4.54
C SER A 33 -12.55 -10.00 -5.37
N TRP A 34 -11.62 -9.29 -6.00
CA TRP A 34 -11.88 -8.07 -6.76
C TRP A 34 -12.45 -8.35 -8.15
N VAL A 35 -12.12 -9.48 -8.78
CA VAL A 35 -12.56 -9.80 -10.15
C VAL A 35 -14.09 -9.90 -10.31
N GLY A 36 -14.85 -9.97 -9.21
CA GLY A 36 -16.30 -9.78 -9.22
C GLY A 36 -17.13 -10.89 -9.85
N TYR A 37 -16.53 -12.05 -10.14
CA TYR A 37 -17.25 -13.22 -10.63
C TYR A 37 -18.17 -13.84 -9.56
N GLN A 38 -19.12 -14.66 -10.01
CA GLN A 38 -20.00 -15.40 -9.10
C GLN A 38 -19.16 -16.26 -8.15
N THR A 39 -19.39 -16.09 -6.85
CA THR A 39 -18.58 -16.69 -5.79
C THR A 39 -19.48 -17.48 -4.85
N ALA A 40 -19.05 -18.66 -4.44
CA ALA A 40 -19.67 -19.46 -3.39
C ALA A 40 -18.63 -19.78 -2.32
N GLN A 41 -19.05 -19.86 -1.06
CA GLN A 41 -18.20 -20.20 0.07
C GLN A 41 -18.58 -21.60 0.58
N VAL A 42 -17.57 -22.43 0.83
CA VAL A 42 -17.74 -23.76 1.43
C VAL A 42 -17.02 -23.73 2.77
N GLU A 43 -17.78 -23.86 3.84
CA GLU A 43 -17.23 -23.94 5.19
C GLU A 43 -16.55 -25.29 5.38
N TYR A 44 -15.35 -25.25 5.95
CA TYR A 44 -14.61 -26.45 6.30
C TYR A 44 -13.84 -26.20 7.59
N GLU A 45 -13.67 -27.26 8.38
CA GLU A 45 -12.89 -27.18 9.61
C GLU A 45 -11.40 -27.29 9.28
N VAL A 46 -10.63 -26.26 9.64
CA VAL A 46 -9.17 -26.25 9.41
C VAL A 46 -8.51 -27.16 10.44
N GLY A 47 -8.13 -28.37 10.04
CA GLY A 47 -7.42 -29.31 10.89
C GLY A 47 -6.11 -28.72 11.45
N LYS A 48 -5.79 -29.06 12.71
CA LYS A 48 -4.51 -28.65 13.34
C LYS A 48 -3.33 -29.25 12.57
N ARG A 49 -2.31 -28.44 12.29
CA ARG A 49 -1.08 -28.91 11.62
C ARG A 49 -0.44 -30.03 12.45
N GLN A 50 -0.22 -31.19 11.84
CA GLN A 50 0.39 -32.34 12.52
C GLN A 50 1.91 -32.26 12.64
N ARG A 51 2.58 -31.39 11.86
CA ARG A 51 4.04 -31.19 11.89
C ARG A 51 4.43 -29.82 11.35
N GLY A 52 5.45 -29.22 11.97
CA GLY A 52 6.07 -27.95 11.55
C GLY A 52 5.64 -26.74 12.38
N GLU A 53 6.58 -25.87 12.70
CA GLU A 53 6.29 -24.59 13.33
C GLU A 53 5.90 -23.53 12.28
N SER A 54 5.14 -22.52 12.72
CA SER A 54 4.82 -21.36 11.88
C SER A 54 6.11 -20.69 11.40
N LYS A 55 6.38 -20.72 10.09
CA LYS A 55 7.51 -19.98 9.48
C LYS A 55 7.32 -18.46 9.52
N TRP A 56 6.17 -17.97 9.99
CA TRP A 56 5.86 -16.56 10.04
C TRP A 56 6.20 -15.96 11.40
N LYS A 57 7.24 -15.14 11.43
CA LYS A 57 7.49 -14.22 12.55
C LYS A 57 6.42 -13.13 12.57
N MET A 58 5.92 -12.77 13.75
CA MET A 58 4.87 -11.75 13.93
C MET A 58 5.23 -10.38 13.29
N SER A 59 6.52 -10.03 13.28
CA SER A 59 7.04 -8.82 12.60
C SER A 59 6.89 -8.87 11.07
N SER A 60 7.03 -10.05 10.46
CA SER A 60 6.84 -10.24 9.01
C SER A 60 5.37 -10.04 8.62
N LEU A 61 4.44 -10.50 9.45
CA LEU A 61 3.00 -10.31 9.25
C LEU A 61 2.59 -8.84 9.30
N ILE A 62 3.11 -8.07 10.25
CA ILE A 62 2.83 -6.63 10.36
C ILE A 62 3.39 -5.88 9.15
N SER A 63 4.64 -6.14 8.78
CA SER A 63 5.27 -5.51 7.62
C SER A 63 4.58 -5.89 6.29
N TYR A 64 4.07 -7.12 6.20
CA TYR A 64 3.27 -7.58 5.06
C TYR A 64 1.92 -6.88 5.01
N GLY A 65 1.21 -6.77 6.14
CA GLY A 65 -0.05 -6.05 6.25
C GLY A 65 0.10 -4.57 5.87
N PHE A 66 1.12 -3.90 6.41
CA PHE A 66 1.41 -2.51 6.07
C PHE A 66 1.69 -2.33 4.57
N ARG A 67 2.54 -3.18 3.97
CA ARG A 67 2.80 -3.13 2.52
C ARG A 67 1.55 -3.35 1.68
N ASN A 68 0.66 -4.25 2.07
CA ASN A 68 -0.59 -4.48 1.36
C ASN A 68 -1.56 -3.32 1.51
N ILE A 69 -1.76 -2.80 2.73
CA ILE A 69 -2.61 -1.62 2.95
C ILE A 69 -2.12 -0.49 2.05
N VAL A 70 -0.84 -0.13 2.10
CA VAL A 70 -0.30 0.98 1.30
C VAL A 70 -0.36 0.70 -0.21
N ALA A 71 -0.20 -0.56 -0.64
CA ALA A 71 -0.31 -0.92 -2.06
C ALA A 71 -1.75 -0.84 -2.62
N PHE A 72 -2.75 -1.10 -1.79
CA PHE A 72 -4.16 -1.14 -2.19
C PHE A 72 -4.97 0.07 -1.70
N THR A 73 -4.35 1.04 -1.03
CA THR A 73 -5.05 2.19 -0.46
C THR A 73 -4.29 3.51 -0.63
N THR A 74 -5.05 4.58 -0.84
CA THR A 74 -4.56 5.97 -0.85
C THR A 74 -4.67 6.66 0.51
N VAL A 75 -5.15 5.96 1.54
CA VAL A 75 -5.38 6.49 2.89
C VAL A 75 -4.14 7.18 3.49
N PRO A 76 -2.91 6.61 3.45
CA PRO A 76 -1.72 7.31 3.93
C PRO A 76 -1.48 8.65 3.24
N LEU A 77 -1.73 8.72 1.94
CA LEU A 77 -1.60 9.97 1.17
C LEU A 77 -2.66 10.99 1.60
N GLN A 78 -3.90 10.54 1.85
CA GLN A 78 -4.98 11.39 2.33
C GLN A 78 -4.70 11.95 3.73
N PHE A 79 -4.10 11.17 4.64
CA PHE A 79 -3.68 11.67 5.95
C PHE A 79 -2.66 12.82 5.85
N VAL A 80 -1.71 12.71 4.92
CA VAL A 80 -0.76 13.79 4.64
C VAL A 80 -1.48 15.03 4.13
N THR A 81 -2.42 14.86 3.19
CA THR A 81 -3.17 16.00 2.65
C THR A 81 -3.98 16.71 3.73
N VAL A 82 -4.70 15.96 4.57
CA VAL A 82 -5.48 16.51 5.68
C VAL A 82 -4.58 17.18 6.72
N GLY A 83 -3.44 16.56 7.06
CA GLY A 83 -2.45 17.14 7.96
C GLY A 83 -1.86 18.44 7.41
N GLY A 84 -1.55 18.48 6.11
CA GLY A 84 -1.07 19.69 5.43
C GLY A 84 -2.09 20.82 5.45
N VAL A 85 -3.38 20.52 5.19
CA VAL A 85 -4.46 21.51 5.28
C VAL A 85 -4.63 22.02 6.71
N ALA A 86 -4.57 21.16 7.72
CA ALA A 86 -4.63 21.57 9.12
C ALA A 86 -3.44 22.47 9.51
N CYS A 87 -2.22 22.13 9.09
CA CYS A 87 -1.05 22.97 9.28
C CYS A 87 -1.18 24.34 8.60
N LEU A 88 -1.75 24.38 7.39
CA LEU A 88 -2.00 25.63 6.65
C LEU A 88 -2.98 26.53 7.41
N ILE A 89 -4.08 25.98 7.92
CA ILE A 89 -5.06 26.74 8.73
C ILE A 89 -4.40 27.30 9.99
N CYS A 90 -3.64 26.48 10.73
CA CYS A 90 -2.89 26.93 11.92
C CYS A 90 -1.88 28.03 11.57
N SER A 91 -1.16 27.90 10.44
CA SER A 91 -0.19 28.89 9.99
C SER A 91 -0.85 30.23 9.66
N VAL A 92 -2.02 30.22 9.01
CA VAL A 92 -2.79 31.43 8.71
C VAL A 92 -3.26 32.11 10.01
N ILE A 93 -3.79 31.35 10.98
CA ILE A 93 -4.23 31.89 12.27
C ILE A 93 -3.06 32.53 13.04
N LEU A 94 -1.93 31.82 13.13
CA LEU A 94 -0.72 32.34 13.79
C LEU A 94 -0.14 33.55 13.07
N GLY A 95 -0.20 33.57 11.73
CA GLY A 95 0.21 34.71 10.91
C GLY A 95 -0.64 35.96 11.19
N ILE A 96 -1.97 35.82 11.22
CA ILE A 96 -2.89 36.92 11.56
C ILE A 96 -2.64 37.40 12.98
N TYR A 97 -2.50 36.49 13.95
CA TYR A 97 -2.19 36.83 15.34
C TYR A 97 -0.88 37.61 15.47
N SER A 98 0.17 37.17 14.78
CA SER A 98 1.47 37.84 14.76
C SER A 98 1.37 39.25 14.14
N LEU A 99 0.58 39.40 13.07
CA LEU A 99 0.38 40.68 12.41
C LEU A 99 -0.36 41.68 13.31
N ILE A 100 -1.39 41.24 14.05
CA ILE A 100 -2.11 42.08 15.02
C ILE A 100 -1.17 42.54 16.14
N ARG A 101 -0.36 41.63 16.68
CA ARG A 101 0.65 41.93 17.73
C ARG A 101 1.70 42.94 17.24
N TYR A 102 2.10 42.84 15.97
CA TYR A 102 3.04 43.78 15.34
C TYR A 102 2.46 45.20 15.30
N PHE A 103 1.22 45.37 14.85
CA PHE A 103 0.56 46.69 14.79
C PHE A 103 0.28 47.30 16.17
N GLN A 104 0.18 46.49 17.23
CA GLN A 104 -0.02 46.95 18.61
C GLN A 104 1.28 47.40 19.31
N GLY A 105 2.43 47.37 18.63
CA GLY A 105 3.71 47.82 19.19
C GLY A 105 4.29 46.91 20.29
N GLN A 106 3.66 45.75 20.57
CA GLN A 106 4.12 44.76 21.54
C GLN A 106 5.01 43.67 20.91
N ALA A 107 5.89 44.05 19.98
CA ALA A 107 6.75 43.10 19.27
C ALA A 107 7.85 42.56 20.22
N VAL A 108 7.54 41.47 20.93
CA VAL A 108 8.50 40.68 21.72
C VAL A 108 9.23 39.69 20.80
N GLU A 109 10.50 39.41 21.11
CA GLU A 109 11.35 38.44 20.40
C GLU A 109 10.64 37.11 20.14
N GLY A 110 10.20 36.91 18.90
CA GLY A 110 9.48 35.73 18.42
C GLY A 110 10.38 34.63 17.88
N TYR A 111 11.69 34.68 18.12
CA TYR A 111 12.65 33.77 17.49
C TYR A 111 12.38 32.31 17.87
N THR A 112 12.11 32.03 19.14
CA THR A 112 11.87 30.67 19.64
C THR A 112 10.56 30.07 19.12
N THR A 113 9.49 30.87 19.07
CA THR A 113 8.19 30.44 18.53
C THR A 113 8.25 30.27 17.01
N LEU A 114 8.99 31.13 16.31
CA LEU A 114 9.18 31.06 14.87
C LEU A 114 10.04 29.85 14.48
N LEU A 115 11.10 29.54 15.23
CA LEU A 115 11.89 28.30 15.07
C LEU A 115 11.05 27.05 15.33
N MET A 116 10.22 27.04 16.38
CA MET A 116 9.32 25.92 16.67
C MET A 116 8.32 25.68 15.54
N VAL A 117 7.64 26.73 15.05
CA VAL A 117 6.70 26.62 13.93
C VAL A 117 7.42 26.15 12.67
N LEU A 118 8.61 26.70 12.38
CA LEU A 118 9.40 26.31 11.22
C LEU A 118 9.83 24.85 11.28
N LEU A 119 10.28 24.36 12.45
CA LEU A 119 10.65 22.96 12.65
C LEU A 119 9.44 22.03 12.50
N VAL A 120 8.29 22.37 13.09
CA VAL A 120 7.06 21.57 12.98
C VAL A 120 6.58 21.48 11.52
N VAL A 121 6.52 22.63 10.82
CA VAL A 121 6.14 22.67 9.41
C VAL A 121 7.18 21.93 8.56
N GLY A 122 8.47 22.15 8.80
CA GLY A 122 9.56 21.47 8.10
C GLY A 122 9.52 19.95 8.27
N SER A 123 9.31 19.45 9.49
CA SER A 123 9.10 18.03 9.76
C SER A 123 7.86 17.49 9.04
N GLY A 124 6.75 18.22 9.04
CA GLY A 124 5.54 17.85 8.32
C GLY A 124 5.77 17.73 6.81
N VAL A 125 6.47 18.70 6.21
CA VAL A 125 6.84 18.67 4.78
C VAL A 125 7.74 17.48 4.47
N MET A 126 8.74 17.19 5.31
CA MET A 126 9.64 16.04 5.12
C MET A 126 8.90 14.70 5.19
N ILE A 127 7.98 14.54 6.14
CA ILE A 127 7.11 13.35 6.23
C ILE A 127 6.24 13.23 4.98
N SER A 128 5.65 14.34 4.54
CA SER A 128 4.82 14.39 3.32
C SER A 128 5.60 13.95 2.09
N LEU A 129 6.83 14.46 1.94
CA LEU A 129 7.73 14.11 0.85
C LEU A 129 8.10 12.62 0.88
N GLY A 130 8.35 12.06 2.06
CA GLY A 130 8.63 10.64 2.24
C GLY A 130 7.47 9.74 1.79
N ILE A 131 6.23 10.12 2.13
CA ILE A 131 5.03 9.39 1.70
C ILE A 131 4.84 9.49 0.19
N ILE A 132 4.97 10.69 -0.38
CA ILE A 132 4.92 10.89 -1.84
C ILE A 132 6.00 10.06 -2.55
N GLY A 133 7.24 10.09 -2.05
CA GLY A 133 8.36 9.31 -2.57
C GLY A 133 8.10 7.80 -2.56
N PHE A 134 7.43 7.29 -1.51
CA PHE A 134 7.01 5.89 -1.45
C PHE A 134 6.03 5.54 -2.58
N TYR A 135 5.00 6.37 -2.81
CA TYR A 135 4.02 6.15 -3.87
C TYR A 135 4.64 6.30 -5.27
N ILE A 136 5.55 7.28 -5.47
CA ILE A 136 6.31 7.41 -6.72
C ILE A 136 7.16 6.17 -6.97
N GLY A 137 7.82 5.62 -5.93
CA GLY A 137 8.57 4.36 -6.04
C GLY A 137 7.69 3.19 -6.48
N LYS A 138 6.46 3.11 -5.95
CA LYS A 138 5.47 2.11 -6.38
C LYS A 138 5.04 2.27 -7.84
N ILE A 139 4.76 3.50 -8.27
CA ILE A 139 4.44 3.79 -9.68
C ILE A 139 5.63 3.43 -10.57
N TYR A 140 6.86 3.77 -10.15
CA TYR A 140 8.06 3.44 -10.88
C TYR A 140 8.26 1.93 -11.05
N GLU A 141 8.04 1.13 -10.00
CA GLU A 141 8.09 -0.34 -10.09
C GLU A 141 7.09 -0.86 -11.13
N GLU A 142 5.87 -0.33 -11.14
CA GLU A 142 4.81 -0.73 -12.08
C GLU A 142 5.13 -0.34 -13.53
N VAL A 143 5.64 0.88 -13.75
CA VAL A 143 6.03 1.38 -15.08
C VAL A 143 7.25 0.64 -15.63
N ARG A 144 8.15 0.16 -14.76
CA ARG A 144 9.37 -0.56 -15.17
C ARG A 144 9.07 -1.90 -15.84
N ARG A 145 7.85 -2.44 -15.68
CA ARG A 145 7.34 -3.65 -16.37
C ARG A 145 8.33 -4.83 -16.40
N ARG A 146 9.09 -5.02 -15.32
CA ARG A 146 10.02 -6.18 -15.24
C ARG A 146 9.21 -7.47 -15.10
N PRO A 147 9.58 -8.55 -15.81
CA PRO A 147 8.88 -9.82 -15.67
C PRO A 147 8.97 -10.33 -14.22
N ARG A 148 7.85 -10.85 -13.70
CA ARG A 148 7.72 -11.29 -12.29
C ARG A 148 8.68 -12.42 -11.93
N TYR A 149 8.99 -13.27 -12.89
CA TYR A 149 9.95 -14.35 -12.75
C TYR A 149 10.55 -14.65 -14.13
N LEU A 150 11.74 -15.25 -14.11
CA LEU A 150 12.40 -15.79 -15.28
C LEU A 150 12.47 -17.30 -15.10
N ILE A 151 12.07 -18.05 -16.11
CA ILE A 151 12.08 -19.51 -16.07
C ILE A 151 13.47 -19.98 -16.45
N SER A 152 14.18 -20.59 -15.49
CA SER A 152 15.54 -21.10 -15.72
C SER A 152 15.55 -22.46 -16.43
N ARG A 153 14.63 -23.35 -16.05
CA ARG A 153 14.49 -24.69 -16.63
C ARG A 153 13.04 -25.12 -16.56
N MET A 154 12.50 -25.68 -17.65
CA MET A 154 11.24 -26.41 -17.64
C MET A 154 11.54 -27.91 -17.68
N THR A 155 10.98 -28.66 -16.74
CA THR A 155 10.95 -30.12 -16.83
C THR A 155 9.58 -30.45 -17.44
N ALA A 156 9.55 -30.73 -18.73
CA ALA A 156 8.29 -30.96 -19.43
C ALA A 156 7.55 -32.20 -18.88
N SER A 157 6.24 -32.08 -18.72
CA SER A 157 5.32 -33.21 -18.86
C SER A 157 4.75 -33.11 -20.28
N GLU A 158 4.94 -34.14 -21.08
CA GLU A 158 4.85 -34.22 -22.56
C GLU A 158 3.49 -33.87 -23.23
N LYS A 159 2.57 -33.10 -22.63
CA LYS A 159 1.18 -33.02 -23.14
C LYS A 159 0.68 -31.69 -23.71
N THR A 160 1.51 -30.65 -23.89
CA THR A 160 1.00 -29.33 -24.38
C THR A 160 1.53 -28.90 -25.75
N GLN A 161 2.32 -29.72 -26.44
CA GLN A 161 2.85 -29.33 -27.77
C GLN A 161 1.90 -29.58 -28.95
N GLU A 162 0.74 -30.22 -28.75
CA GLU A 162 -0.19 -30.54 -29.86
C GLU A 162 -1.24 -29.44 -30.14
N GLU A 163 -1.52 -28.52 -29.21
CA GLU A 163 -2.57 -27.50 -29.41
C GLU A 163 -2.10 -26.22 -30.15
N GLU A 164 -0.79 -25.98 -30.29
CA GLU A 164 -0.27 -24.82 -31.05
C GLU A 164 0.03 -25.14 -32.53
N ARG A 165 -0.34 -26.33 -33.03
CA ARG A 165 -0.07 -26.78 -34.41
C ARG A 165 -1.33 -27.09 -35.24
N PHE A 166 -2.46 -26.47 -34.92
CA PHE A 166 -3.66 -26.47 -35.75
C PHE A 166 -4.24 -25.06 -35.91
#